data_AF-A0A1T0CKF5-F1
#
_entry.id   AF-A0A1T0CKF5-F1
#
_cell.length_a   1.000
_cell.length_b   1.000
_cell.length_c   1.000
_cell.angle_alpha   90.00
_cell.angle_beta   90.00
_cell.angle_gamma   90.00
#
_symmetry.space_group_name_H-M   'P 1'
#
loop_
_entity.id
_entity.type
_entity.pdbx_description
1 polymer ?
#
loop_
_entity_poly.entity_id
_entity_poly.type
_entity_poly.pdbx_seq_one_letter_code
_entity_poly.pdbx_strand_id
1 'polypeptide(L)'
;MPTTGTATYKGFATHVANGAISMPDANFTVDYGNKTVAGTIKAASGEVALAGTISGSQFSGSKNGVSTNGYFYGNNAAELGGTYKNTAGSVSGAYGAKK
;
A
#
# COMPACT_ATOMS: atom_id res chain seq x y z
N MET A 1 0.89 10.37 14.34
CA MET A 1 1.70 9.32 13.68
C MET A 1 2.63 8.71 14.72
N PRO A 2 2.65 7.38 14.90
CA PRO A 2 3.68 6.73 15.68
C PRO A 2 5.07 6.97 15.07
N THR A 3 6.09 7.08 15.90
CA THR A 3 7.49 7.28 15.48
C THR A 3 8.37 6.07 15.77
N THR A 4 7.84 5.06 16.46
CA THR A 4 8.53 3.81 16.80
C THR A 4 7.54 2.64 16.74
N GLY A 5 8.08 1.41 16.77
CA GLY A 5 7.31 0.18 16.74
C GLY A 5 6.87 -0.24 15.34
N THR A 6 6.15 -1.35 15.28
CA THR A 6 5.64 -1.94 14.04
C THR A 6 4.13 -2.11 14.09
N ALA A 7 3.51 -2.24 12.92
CA ALA A 7 2.10 -2.52 12.78
C ALA A 7 1.83 -3.33 11.51
N THR A 8 0.80 -4.18 11.56
CA THR A 8 0.22 -4.80 10.36
C THR A 8 -1.08 -4.08 10.06
N TYR A 9 -1.43 -3.93 8.78
CA TYR A 9 -2.72 -3.43 8.33
C TYR A 9 -3.32 -4.40 7.33
N LYS A 10 -4.63 -4.64 7.43
CA LYS A 10 -5.38 -5.50 6.53
C LYS A 10 -6.60 -4.77 5.96
N GLY A 11 -6.91 -5.04 4.70
CA GLY A 11 -8.05 -4.48 4.03
C GLY A 11 -8.10 -4.98 2.59
N PHE A 12 -8.58 -4.12 1.69
CA PHE A 12 -8.81 -4.47 0.30
C PHE A 12 -8.23 -3.43 -0.64
N ALA A 13 -8.05 -3.83 -1.89
CA ALA A 13 -7.76 -2.93 -2.99
C ALA A 13 -8.83 -3.04 -4.07
N THR A 14 -9.05 -1.96 -4.80
CA THR A 14 -9.61 -2.03 -6.15
C THR A 14 -8.44 -2.15 -7.11
N HIS A 15 -8.35 -3.26 -7.84
CA HIS A 15 -7.24 -3.59 -8.72
C HIS A 15 -7.72 -3.62 -10.18
N VAL A 16 -7.04 -2.87 -11.04
CA VAL A 16 -7.27 -2.84 -12.49
C VAL A 16 -6.05 -3.45 -13.17
N ALA A 17 -6.26 -4.50 -13.96
CA ALA A 17 -5.24 -5.09 -14.81
C ALA A 17 -5.83 -5.45 -16.17
N ASN A 18 -5.22 -4.97 -17.25
CA ASN A 18 -5.65 -5.26 -18.63
C ASN A 18 -7.16 -4.99 -18.87
N GLY A 19 -7.70 -3.94 -18.26
CA GLY A 19 -9.10 -3.54 -18.38
C GLY A 19 -10.09 -4.29 -17.48
N ALA A 20 -9.65 -5.32 -16.74
CA ALA A 20 -10.47 -6.03 -15.77
C ALA A 20 -10.32 -5.43 -14.36
N ILE A 21 -11.42 -5.37 -13.62
CA ILE A 21 -11.46 -4.88 -12.23
C ILE A 21 -11.65 -6.08 -11.28
N SER A 22 -10.93 -6.08 -10.16
CA SER A 22 -11.07 -7.06 -9.07
C SER A 22 -10.89 -6.40 -7.71
N MET A 23 -11.28 -7.10 -6.64
CA MET A 23 -11.18 -6.62 -5.26
C MET A 23 -10.31 -7.56 -4.39
N PRO A 24 -8.98 -7.60 -4.60
CA PRO A 24 -8.09 -8.44 -3.82
C PRO A 24 -7.81 -7.90 -2.41
N ASP A 25 -7.31 -8.79 -1.55
CA ASP A 25 -6.79 -8.40 -0.23
C ASP A 25 -5.57 -7.48 -0.36
N ALA A 26 -5.51 -6.49 0.54
CA ALA A 26 -4.39 -5.59 0.71
C ALA A 26 -3.81 -5.75 2.12
N ASN A 27 -2.55 -6.17 2.20
CA ASN A 27 -1.86 -6.40 3.47
C ASN A 27 -0.62 -5.53 3.52
N PHE A 28 -0.42 -4.83 4.63
CA PHE A 28 0.75 -3.97 4.82
C PHE A 28 1.43 -4.25 6.16
N THR A 29 2.76 -4.15 6.16
CA THR A 29 3.57 -4.08 7.37
C THR A 29 4.29 -2.74 7.38
N VAL A 30 4.23 -2.07 8.52
CA VAL A 30 4.79 -0.74 8.73
C VAL A 30 5.77 -0.80 9.89
N ASP A 31 6.94 -0.24 9.67
CA ASP A 31 7.94 0.01 10.72
C ASP A 31 8.12 1.52 10.84
N TYR A 32 7.61 2.09 11.93
CA TYR A 32 7.64 3.53 12.13
C TYR A 32 9.03 4.03 12.50
N GLY A 33 9.83 3.20 13.18
CA GLY A 33 11.21 3.54 13.58
C GLY A 33 12.13 3.58 12.37
N ASN A 34 12.05 2.58 11.51
CA ASN A 34 12.78 2.52 10.24
C ASN A 34 12.14 3.35 9.12
N LYS A 35 10.95 3.92 9.36
CA LYS A 35 10.18 4.70 8.39
C LYS A 35 9.90 3.95 7.09
N THR A 36 9.51 2.68 7.19
CA THR A 36 9.22 1.83 6.02
C THR A 36 7.78 1.32 6.01
N VAL A 37 7.26 1.15 4.79
CA VAL A 37 6.01 0.47 4.49
C VAL A 37 6.30 -0.61 3.47
N ALA A 38 5.90 -1.84 3.75
CA ALA A 38 5.85 -2.94 2.80
C ALA A 38 4.39 -3.34 2.61
N GLY A 39 3.96 -3.55 1.36
CA GLY A 39 2.58 -3.92 1.04
C GLY A 39 2.53 -5.05 0.02
N THR A 40 1.45 -5.83 0.08
CA THR A 40 1.15 -6.90 -0.86
C THR A 40 -0.33 -6.81 -1.25
N ILE A 41 -0.59 -6.75 -2.56
CA ILE A 41 -1.94 -6.90 -3.15
C ILE A 41 -2.01 -8.26 -3.84
N LYS A 42 -2.92 -9.14 -3.39
CA LYS A 42 -3.01 -10.53 -3.87
C LYS A 42 -4.09 -10.67 -4.95
N ALA A 43 -3.80 -10.22 -6.16
CA ALA A 43 -4.73 -10.36 -7.29
C ALA A 43 -4.63 -11.76 -7.93
N ALA A 44 -5.69 -12.19 -8.60
CA ALA A 44 -5.68 -13.44 -9.38
C ALA A 44 -4.68 -13.40 -10.55
N SER A 45 -4.38 -12.19 -11.05
CA SER A 45 -3.37 -11.92 -12.08
C SER A 45 -1.92 -12.02 -11.57
N GLY A 46 -1.74 -12.14 -10.25
CA GLY A 46 -0.45 -12.21 -9.59
C GLY A 46 -0.34 -11.27 -8.38
N GLU A 47 0.77 -11.38 -7.66
CA GLU A 47 1.05 -10.53 -6.51
C GLU A 47 1.67 -9.19 -6.93
N VAL A 48 1.14 -8.09 -6.41
CA VAL A 48 1.75 -6.77 -6.52
C VAL A 48 2.43 -6.42 -5.20
N ALA A 49 3.77 -6.42 -5.21
CA ALA A 49 4.58 -5.99 -4.08
C ALA A 49 4.78 -4.47 -4.11
N LEU A 50 4.47 -3.81 -3.00
CA LEU A 50 4.61 -2.37 -2.79
C LEU A 50 5.67 -2.11 -1.72
N ALA A 51 6.42 -1.01 -1.87
CA ALA A 51 7.28 -0.49 -0.82
C ALA A 51 7.29 1.03 -0.84
N GLY A 52 7.37 1.63 0.34
CA GLY A 52 7.45 3.08 0.50
C GLY A 52 8.23 3.50 1.75
N THR A 53 8.71 4.74 1.72
CA THR A 53 9.33 5.40 2.86
C THR A 53 8.35 6.40 3.47
N ILE A 54 8.30 6.46 4.79
CA ILE A 54 7.41 7.34 5.55
C ILE A 54 8.03 8.75 5.65
N SER A 55 7.25 9.76 5.30
CA SER A 55 7.54 11.18 5.51
C SER A 55 6.32 11.86 6.13
N GLY A 56 6.39 12.20 7.42
CA GLY A 56 5.24 12.68 8.18
C GLY A 56 4.14 11.61 8.25
N SER A 57 2.94 11.95 7.79
CA SER A 57 1.81 11.02 7.65
C SER A 57 1.68 10.42 6.25
N GLN A 58 2.59 10.75 5.33
CA GLN A 58 2.62 10.20 3.97
C GLN A 58 3.61 9.05 3.89
N PHE A 59 3.43 8.17 2.92
CA PHE A 59 4.48 7.30 2.42
C PHE A 59 4.43 7.19 0.90
N SER A 60 5.59 6.98 0.29
CA SER A 60 5.72 6.80 -1.16
C SER A 60 6.95 5.98 -1.49
N GLY A 61 6.92 5.29 -2.63
CA GLY A 61 8.10 4.56 -3.12
C GLY A 61 7.81 3.75 -4.37
N SER A 62 8.78 2.92 -4.75
CA SER A 62 8.67 2.02 -5.90
C SER A 62 9.34 0.69 -5.59
N LYS A 63 8.75 -0.40 -6.06
CA LYS A 63 9.31 -1.75 -5.97
C LYS A 63 8.92 -2.53 -7.22
N ASN A 64 9.88 -3.22 -7.84
CA ASN A 64 9.65 -4.07 -9.02
C ASN A 64 8.87 -3.37 -10.16
N GLY A 65 9.14 -2.07 -10.39
CA GLY A 65 8.47 -1.29 -11.43
C GLY A 65 7.05 -0.85 -11.08
N VAL A 66 6.63 -0.98 -9.82
CA VAL A 66 5.35 -0.50 -9.29
C VAL A 66 5.58 0.61 -8.29
N SER A 67 5.05 1.79 -8.61
CA SER A 67 5.06 2.96 -7.73
C SER A 67 3.83 2.94 -6.81
N THR A 68 3.99 3.43 -5.59
CA THR A 68 2.89 3.61 -4.62
C THR A 68 2.98 4.97 -3.93
N ASN A 69 1.83 5.57 -3.65
CA ASN A 69 1.67 6.77 -2.84
C ASN A 69 0.49 6.60 -1.90
N GLY A 70 0.67 6.87 -0.61
CA GLY A 70 -0.39 6.74 0.38
C GLY A 70 -0.19 7.61 1.60
N TYR A 71 -1.19 7.56 2.48
CA TYR A 71 -1.24 8.30 3.73
C TYR A 71 -1.76 7.42 4.85
N PHE A 72 -1.38 7.78 6.06
CA PHE A 72 -1.93 7.28 7.30
C PHE A 72 -3.06 8.19 7.78
N TYR A 73 -4.11 7.58 8.31
CA TYR A 73 -5.33 8.25 8.78
C TYR A 73 -5.70 7.80 10.20
N GLY A 74 -6.53 8.62 10.85
CA GLY A 74 -7.03 8.35 12.19
C GLY A 74 -5.98 8.52 13.30
N ASN A 75 -6.45 8.46 14.55
CA ASN A 75 -5.58 8.59 15.70
C ASN A 75 -4.54 7.45 15.71
N ASN A 76 -3.28 7.78 15.99
CA ASN A 76 -2.16 6.81 16.00
C ASN A 76 -2.02 5.97 14.73
N ALA A 77 -2.38 6.54 13.56
CA ALA A 77 -2.37 5.85 12.29
C ALA A 77 -3.23 4.58 12.32
N ALA A 78 -4.46 4.68 12.80
CA ALA A 78 -5.38 3.54 12.87
C ALA A 78 -5.62 2.91 11.48
N GLU A 79 -5.52 3.72 10.43
CA GLU A 79 -5.83 3.34 9.05
C GLU A 79 -4.75 3.84 8.09
N LEU A 80 -4.66 3.23 6.92
CA LEU A 80 -3.90 3.72 5.79
C LEU A 80 -4.67 3.53 4.48
N GLY A 81 -4.32 4.34 3.49
CA GLY A 81 -4.86 4.22 2.15
C GLY A 81 -3.95 4.85 1.11
N GLY A 82 -4.12 4.49 -0.14
CA GLY A 82 -3.26 4.98 -1.20
C GLY A 82 -3.56 4.36 -2.56
N THR A 83 -2.65 4.61 -3.50
CA THR A 83 -2.75 4.14 -4.88
C THR A 83 -1.43 3.54 -5.32
N TYR A 84 -1.49 2.65 -6.31
CA TYR A 84 -0.32 2.10 -6.97
C TYR A 84 -0.55 2.02 -8.48
N LYS A 85 0.56 2.02 -9.22
CA LYS A 85 0.58 1.79 -10.66
C LYS A 85 1.93 1.26 -11.11
N ASN A 86 1.91 0.35 -12.10
CA ASN A 86 3.13 -0.05 -12.78
C ASN A 86 3.59 1.02 -13.78
N THR A 87 4.85 0.98 -14.17
CA THR A 87 5.44 1.94 -15.13
C THR A 87 4.71 1.94 -16.48
N ALA A 88 4.21 0.78 -16.92
CA ALA A 88 3.51 0.64 -18.20
C ALA A 88 2.05 1.15 -18.17
N GLY A 89 1.49 1.44 -17.01
CA GLY A 89 0.09 1.87 -16.84
C GLY A 89 -0.95 0.77 -17.04
N SER A 90 -0.55 -0.46 -17.35
CA SER A 90 -1.47 -1.61 -17.56
C SER A 90 -2.01 -2.20 -16.26
N VAL A 91 -1.35 -1.92 -15.13
CA VAL A 91 -1.77 -2.33 -13.79
C VAL A 91 -1.82 -1.11 -12.88
N SER A 92 -2.96 -0.90 -12.23
CA SER A 92 -3.13 0.15 -11.24
C SER A 92 -4.19 -0.20 -10.21
N GLY A 93 -4.26 0.57 -9.13
CA GLY A 93 -5.31 0.39 -8.15
C GLY A 93 -5.25 1.38 -7.00
N ALA A 94 -6.27 1.31 -6.16
CA ALA A 94 -6.36 2.02 -4.90
C ALA A 94 -6.58 1.00 -3.77
N TYR A 95 -6.09 1.30 -2.57
CA TYR A 95 -6.21 0.43 -1.41
C TYR A 95 -6.59 1.21 -0.15
N GLY A 96 -7.24 0.51 0.77
CA GLY A 96 -7.51 0.96 2.12
C GLY A 96 -7.35 -0.20 3.09
N ALA A 97 -6.73 0.05 4.24
CA ALA A 97 -6.48 -0.98 5.24
C ALA A 97 -6.48 -0.40 6.65
N LYS A 98 -6.85 -1.24 7.63
CA LYS A 98 -6.90 -0.91 9.05
C LYS A 98 -5.90 -1.76 9.82
N LYS A 99 -5.30 -1.17 10.86
CA LYS A 99 -4.35 -1.84 11.76
C LYS A 99 -4.97 -3.05 12.45
#